data_AF-A0A2V8Z3H3-F1
#
_entry.id   AF-A0A2V8Z3H3-F1
#
_cell.length_a   1.000
_cell.length_b   1.000
_cell.length_c   1.000
_cell.angle_alpha   90.00
_cell.angle_beta   90.00
_cell.angle_gamma   90.00
#
_symmetry.space_group_name_H-M   'P 1'
#
loop_
_entity.id
_entity.type
_entity.pdbx_description
1 polymer ?
#
loop_
_entity_poly.entity_id
_entity_poly.type
_entity_poly.pdbx_seq_one_letter_code
_entity_poly.pdbx_strand_id
1 'polypeptide(L)'
;MSEERDCVVKLVDDHGVEHSVRVRAESVYEAALKGLKKLTRVGWEGDGSQIGWITVEIWEEPTQHRVHVGKMLGWIKSTGRTPRDEIRKGKLRTLLRDEK
;
A
#
# COMPACT_ATOMS: atom_id res chain seq x y z
N MET A 1 7.98 28.51 7.64
CA MET A 1 8.67 27.25 7.33
C MET A 1 7.60 26.30 6.83
N SER A 2 7.59 25.94 5.56
CA SER A 2 6.66 24.91 5.08
C SER A 2 7.12 23.57 5.62
N GLU A 3 6.22 22.83 6.26
CA GLU A 3 6.49 21.45 6.68
C GLU A 3 6.07 20.52 5.54
N GLU A 4 7.03 19.97 4.81
CA GLU A 4 6.76 18.89 3.86
C GLU A 4 6.27 17.64 4.62
N ARG A 5 5.06 17.19 4.30
CA ARG A 5 4.47 15.98 4.90
C ARG A 5 4.51 14.83 3.91
N ASP A 6 4.72 13.62 4.44
CA ASP A 6 4.52 12.39 3.67
C ASP A 6 3.00 12.22 3.47
N CYS A 7 2.57 12.07 2.22
CA CYS A 7 1.18 11.92 1.82
C CYS A 7 1.02 10.68 0.94
N VAL A 8 -0.13 10.02 1.03
CA VAL A 8 -0.56 9.03 0.05
C VAL A 8 -1.65 9.63 -0.81
N VAL A 9 -1.42 9.61 -2.11
CA VAL A 9 -2.40 10.01 -3.11
C VAL A 9 -3.01 8.75 -3.69
N LYS A 10 -4.34 8.67 -3.64
CA LYS A 10 -5.12 7.59 -4.22
C LYS A 10 -5.98 8.11 -5.36
N LEU A 11 -6.08 7.30 -6.40
CA LEU A 11 -6.82 7.59 -7.61
C LEU A 11 -7.48 6.30 -8.07
N VAL A 12 -8.78 6.35 -8.32
CA VAL A 12 -9.51 5.24 -8.94
C VAL A 12 -9.61 5.57 -10.43
N ASP A 13 -9.17 4.64 -11.28
CA ASP A 13 -9.28 4.80 -12.72
C ASP A 13 -10.69 4.47 -13.23
N ASP A 14 -10.88 4.62 -14.54
CA ASP A 14 -12.11 4.32 -15.28
C ASP A 14 -12.47 2.83 -15.27
N HIS A 15 -11.52 1.95 -14.93
CA HIS A 15 -11.71 0.51 -14.79
C HIS A 15 -12.03 0.10 -13.34
N GLY A 16 -12.11 1.07 -12.41
CA GLY A 16 -12.38 0.84 -10.99
C GLY A 16 -11.17 0.32 -10.21
N VAL A 17 -9.95 0.42 -10.75
CA VAL A 17 -8.71 0.03 -10.08
C VAL A 17 -8.20 1.20 -9.23
N GLU A 18 -7.97 0.95 -7.94
CA GLU A 18 -7.34 1.93 -7.05
C GLU A 18 -5.83 1.90 -7.22
N HIS A 19 -5.27 3.03 -7.66
CA HIS A 19 -3.85 3.28 -7.70
C HIS A 19 -3.46 4.17 -6.52
N SER A 20 -2.35 3.85 -5.86
CA SER A 20 -1.87 4.63 -4.72
C SER A 20 -0.37 4.91 -4.81
N VAL A 21 0.03 6.14 -4.48
CA VAL A 21 1.44 6.56 -4.48
C VAL A 21 1.78 7.41 -3.26
N ARG A 22 2.99 7.20 -2.71
CA ARG A 22 3.56 8.06 -1.66
C ARG A 22 4.32 9.24 -2.26
N VAL A 23 4.05 10.44 -1.76
CA VAL A 23 4.68 11.71 -2.16
C VAL A 23 4.98 12.57 -0.93
N ARG A 24 5.96 13.47 -1.05
CA ARG A 24 6.17 14.55 -0.07
C ARG A 24 5.70 15.87 -0.64
N ALA A 25 4.93 16.61 0.13
CA ALA A 25 4.38 17.89 -0.30
C ALA A 25 4.13 18.84 0.87
N GLU A 26 4.19 20.13 0.59
CA GLU A 26 3.89 21.21 1.52
C GLU A 26 2.40 21.57 1.51
N SER A 27 1.67 21.15 0.48
CA SER A 27 0.22 21.38 0.35
C SER A 27 -0.49 20.19 -0.28
N VAL A 28 -1.81 20.12 -0.06
CA VAL A 28 -2.68 19.11 -0.67
C VAL A 28 -2.65 19.19 -2.19
N TYR A 29 -2.61 20.41 -2.75
CA TYR A 29 -2.59 20.60 -4.21
C TYR A 29 -1.26 20.14 -4.81
N GLU A 30 -0.15 20.45 -4.15
CA GLU A 30 1.16 19.96 -4.55
C GLU A 30 1.25 18.43 -4.42
N ALA A 31 0.67 17.85 -3.37
CA ALA A 31 0.57 16.40 -3.20
C ALA A 31 -0.21 15.77 -4.37
N ALA A 32 -1.36 16.33 -4.73
CA ALA A 32 -2.18 15.85 -5.85
C ALA A 32 -1.41 15.90 -7.18
N LEU A 33 -0.74 17.01 -7.50
CA LEU A 33 0.07 17.14 -8.73
C LEU A 33 1.25 16.17 -8.75
N LYS A 34 2.00 16.06 -7.64
CA LYS A 34 3.10 15.10 -7.50
C LYS A 34 2.58 13.65 -7.60
N GLY A 35 1.40 13.38 -7.04
CA GLY A 35 0.72 12.10 -7.10
C GLY A 35 0.34 11.72 -8.53
N LEU A 36 -0.38 12.59 -9.24
CA LEU A 36 -0.76 12.41 -10.64
C LEU A 36 0.46 12.16 -11.55
N LYS A 37 1.52 12.97 -11.40
CA LYS A 37 2.76 12.80 -12.17
C LYS A 37 3.45 11.45 -11.91
N LYS A 38 3.30 10.90 -10.71
CA LYS A 38 3.88 9.61 -10.34
C LYS A 38 2.99 8.45 -10.77
N LEU A 39 1.68 8.66 -10.81
CA LEU A 39 0.67 7.72 -11.29
C LEU A 39 0.74 7.52 -12.82
N THR A 40 0.96 8.59 -13.59
CA THR A 40 1.18 8.46 -15.05
C THR A 40 2.41 7.61 -15.40
N ARG A 41 3.43 7.58 -14.53
CA ARG A 41 4.63 6.75 -14.71
C ARG A 41 4.42 5.26 -14.42
N VAL A 42 3.35 4.88 -13.73
CA VAL A 42 3.04 3.47 -13.40
C VAL A 42 1.97 2.85 -14.31
N GLY A 43 1.65 3.51 -15.43
CA GLY A 43 0.77 2.96 -16.48
C GLY A 43 -0.63 3.58 -16.54
N TRP A 44 -0.87 4.69 -15.85
CA TRP A 44 -2.11 5.44 -16.02
C TRP A 44 -2.03 6.36 -17.26
N GLU A 45 -2.80 6.05 -18.30
CA GLU A 45 -2.80 6.74 -19.61
C GLU A 45 -3.90 7.83 -19.76
N GLY A 46 -4.65 8.13 -18.69
CA GLY A 46 -5.69 9.16 -18.73
C GLY A 46 -5.14 10.59 -18.71
N ASP A 47 -5.79 11.52 -19.42
CA ASP A 47 -5.45 12.96 -19.42
C ASP A 47 -5.94 13.71 -18.17
N GLY A 48 -6.50 12.98 -17.19
CA GLY A 48 -7.06 13.51 -15.95
C GLY A 48 -8.41 14.22 -16.10
N SER A 49 -8.92 14.42 -17.32
CA SER A 49 -10.19 15.14 -17.56
C SER A 49 -11.42 14.34 -17.13
N GLN A 50 -11.30 13.01 -17.05
CA GLN A 50 -12.35 12.08 -16.64
C GLN A 50 -12.33 11.78 -15.13
N ILE A 51 -11.34 12.27 -14.39
CA ILE A 51 -11.17 11.96 -12.96
C ILE A 51 -11.90 12.99 -12.13
N GLY A 52 -13.03 12.60 -11.55
CA GLY A 52 -13.85 13.49 -10.72
C GLY A 52 -13.17 13.88 -9.40
N TRP A 53 -12.40 12.97 -8.79
CA TRP A 53 -11.85 13.19 -7.44
C TRP A 53 -10.49 12.50 -7.25
N ILE A 54 -9.59 13.15 -6.51
CA ILE A 54 -8.33 12.59 -6.00
C ILE A 54 -8.38 12.63 -4.48
N THR A 55 -8.08 11.50 -3.85
CA THR A 55 -7.99 11.43 -2.39
C THR A 55 -6.54 11.63 -1.98
N VAL A 56 -6.29 12.63 -1.14
CA VAL A 56 -4.98 12.89 -0.54
C VAL A 56 -5.08 12.59 0.95
N GLU A 57 -4.43 11.53 1.38
CA GLU A 57 -4.28 11.18 2.80
C GLU A 57 -2.94 11.73 3.30
N ILE A 58 -2.97 12.57 4.33
CA ILE A 58 -1.75 13.00 5.02
C ILE A 58 -1.30 11.84 5.91
N TRP A 59 -0.12 11.30 5.63
CA TRP A 59 0.47 10.18 6.35
C TRP A 59 1.43 10.73 7.43
N GLU A 60 0.85 11.26 8.49
CA GLU A 60 1.62 11.63 9.68
C GLU A 60 1.97 10.35 10.46
N GLU A 61 3.25 10.01 10.50
CA GLU A 61 3.87 8.90 11.25
C GLU A 61 3.30 7.48 11.00
N PRO A 62 3.46 6.91 9.79
CA PRO A 62 3.06 5.53 9.56
C PRO A 62 3.94 4.55 10.34
N THR A 63 3.32 3.70 11.17
CA THR A 63 4.01 2.53 11.74
C THR A 63 4.44 1.58 10.63
N GLN A 64 5.73 1.63 10.26
CA GLN A 64 6.30 0.78 9.22
C GLN A 64 6.88 -0.50 9.83
N HIS A 65 6.24 -1.64 9.53
CA HIS A 65 6.83 -2.96 9.79
C HIS A 65 7.45 -3.52 8.51
N ARG A 66 8.76 -3.75 8.52
CA ARG A 66 9.45 -4.46 7.44
C ARG A 66 9.52 -5.95 7.79
N VAL A 67 8.81 -6.77 7.03
CA VAL A 67 8.81 -8.23 7.21
C VAL A 67 9.62 -8.89 6.10
N HIS A 68 10.64 -9.66 6.48
CA HIS A 68 11.41 -10.41 5.49
C HIS A 68 10.62 -11.62 5.01
N VAL A 69 10.22 -11.63 3.74
CA VAL A 69 9.35 -12.67 3.15
C VAL A 69 9.93 -14.07 3.33
N GLY A 70 11.21 -14.29 3.01
CA GLY A 70 11.86 -15.59 3.19
C GLY A 70 11.83 -16.12 4.64
N LYS A 71 12.11 -15.27 5.64
CA LYS A 71 12.02 -15.63 7.06
C LYS A 71 10.59 -15.89 7.50
N MET A 72 9.62 -15.09 7.03
CA MET A 72 8.20 -15.28 7.31
C MET A 72 7.70 -16.63 6.75
N LEU A 73 8.03 -16.93 5.50
CA LEU A 73 7.68 -18.19 4.85
C LEU A 73 8.40 -19.39 5.49
N GLY A 74 9.65 -19.23 5.90
CA GLY A 74 10.37 -20.25 6.66
C GLY A 74 9.74 -20.49 8.04
N TRP A 75 9.36 -19.42 8.75
CA TRP A 75 8.71 -19.49 10.05
C TRP A 75 7.34 -20.17 9.97
N ILE A 76 6.52 -19.86 8.96
CA ILE A 76 5.19 -20.47 8.85
C ILE A 76 5.28 -21.94 8.46
N LYS A 77 6.29 -22.34 7.67
CA LYS A 77 6.54 -23.74 7.32
C LYS A 77 7.13 -24.57 8.46
N SER A 78 7.77 -23.94 9.45
CA SER A 78 8.37 -24.67 10.58
C SER A 78 7.34 -25.11 11.63
N THR A 79 7.63 -26.21 12.31
CA THR A 79 6.83 -26.72 13.44
C THR A 79 6.77 -25.69 14.57
N GLY A 80 5.61 -25.54 15.16
CA GLY A 80 5.32 -24.69 16.29
C GLY A 80 6.03 -25.18 17.54
N ARG A 81 6.49 -24.24 18.36
CA ARG A 81 7.23 -24.57 19.59
C ARG A 81 6.33 -25.02 20.73
N THR A 82 5.03 -24.73 20.63
CA THR A 82 4.00 -25.12 21.60
C THR A 82 2.73 -25.55 20.85
N PRO A 83 1.83 -26.34 21.48
CA PRO A 83 0.57 -26.72 20.85
C PRO A 83 -0.26 -25.52 20.37
N ARG A 84 -0.27 -24.44 21.16
CA ARG A 84 -0.96 -23.19 20.81
C ARG A 84 -0.35 -22.50 19.58
N ASP A 85 0.97 -22.50 19.49
CA ASP A 85 1.70 -21.97 18.33
C ASP A 85 1.44 -22.79 17.07
N GLU A 86 1.42 -24.12 17.18
CA GLU A 86 1.13 -25.01 16.04
C GLU A 86 -0.30 -24.83 15.52
N ILE A 87 -1.29 -24.72 16.41
CA ILE A 87 -2.68 -24.42 16.01
C ILE A 87 -2.75 -23.07 15.28
N ARG A 88 -2.05 -22.05 15.80
CA ARG A 88 -2.03 -20.70 15.19
C ARG A 88 -1.38 -20.73 13.81
N LYS A 89 -0.24 -21.38 13.66
CA LYS A 89 0.44 -21.57 12.36
C LYS A 89 -0.42 -22.40 11.41
N GLY A 90 -1.10 -23.43 11.89
CA GLY A 90 -2.05 -24.24 11.11
C GLY A 90 -3.11 -23.39 10.42
N LYS A 91 -3.75 -22.47 11.17
CA LYS A 91 -4.73 -21.51 10.60
C LYS A 91 -4.10 -20.57 9.57
N LEU A 92 -2.90 -20.07 9.82
CA LEU A 92 -2.22 -19.17 8.88
C LEU A 92 -1.75 -19.87 7.60
N ARG A 93 -1.47 -21.19 7.66
CA ARG A 93 -1.13 -21.98 6.47
C ARG A 93 -2.30 -22.20 5.52
N THR A 94 -3.55 -22.09 5.97
CA THR A 94 -4.71 -22.22 5.07
C THR A 94 -4.78 -21.02 4.11
N LEU A 95 -4.44 -19.82 4.59
CA LEU A 95 -4.37 -18.61 3.77
C LEU A 95 -3.37 -18.70 2.61
N LEU A 96 -2.37 -19.59 2.69
CA LEU A 96 -1.39 -19.83 1.62
C LEU A 96 -1.84 -20.92 0.63
N ARG A 97 -2.96 -21.59 0.88
CA ARG A 97 -3.47 -22.68 0.04
C ARG A 97 -4.65 -22.26 -0.84
N ASP A 98 -5.35 -21.19 -0.48
CA ASP A 98 -6.56 -20.70 -1.16
C ASP A 98 -6.29 -19.88 -2.44
N GLU A 99 -5.06 -19.93 -2.97
CA GLU A 99 -4.69 -19.30 -4.24
C GLU A 99 -4.77 -20.33 -5.39
N LYS A 100 -5.98 -20.84 -5.66
CA LYS A 100 -6.24 -21.74 -6.78
C LYS A 100 -7.56 -21.46 -7.47
#